data_AF-A0A1H6MCV5-F1
#
_entry.id   AF-A0A1H6MCV5-F1
#
_cell.length_a   1.000
_cell.length_b   1.000
_cell.length_c   1.000
_cell.angle_alpha   90.00
_cell.angle_beta   90.00
_cell.angle_gamma   90.00
#
_symmetry.space_group_name_H-M   'P 1'
#
loop_
_entity.id
_entity.type
_entity.pdbx_description
1 polymer ?
#
loop_
_entity_poly.entity_id
_entity_poly.type
_entity_poly.pdbx_seq_one_letter_code
_entity_poly.pdbx_strand_id
1 'polypeptide(L)'
;MGKAFPYLGQLVLLSLITLGLHFLYHSITKELPLWDTAHMQLWQIYALQFLLSALVVIAVVGIGHTMPNNLGFVFLGFLTLKIAVNYLMLRPVLNTSDETSFFKYNFLIVFFLFMFYDVYVTYRVLNQTYPSKNK
;
A
#
# COMPACT_ATOMS: atom_id res chain seq x y z
N MET A 1 -1.34 -13.72 -16.31
CA MET A 1 -2.20 -12.68 -15.70
C MET A 1 -3.38 -13.24 -14.88
N GLY A 2 -3.94 -14.42 -15.17
CA GLY A 2 -5.11 -14.96 -14.45
C GLY A 2 -4.98 -15.13 -12.92
N LYS A 3 -3.77 -15.33 -12.38
CA LYS A 3 -3.54 -15.45 -10.93
C LYS A 3 -3.39 -14.11 -10.19
N ALA A 4 -3.21 -12.99 -10.91
CA ALA A 4 -3.08 -11.66 -10.30
C ALA A 4 -4.47 -11.05 -10.00
N PHE A 5 -5.47 -11.41 -10.80
CA PHE A 5 -6.84 -10.92 -10.68
C PHE A 5 -7.47 -11.05 -9.28
N PRO A 6 -7.36 -12.20 -8.57
CA PRO A 6 -7.90 -12.30 -7.21
C PRO A 6 -7.21 -11.34 -6.23
N TYR A 7 -5.89 -11.17 -6.34
CA TYR A 7 -5.16 -10.22 -5.51
C TYR A 7 -5.56 -8.78 -5.83
N LEU A 8 -5.64 -8.40 -7.10
CA LEU A 8 -6.13 -7.06 -7.47
C LEU A 8 -7.57 -6.81 -6.98
N GLY A 9 -8.45 -7.80 -7.04
CA GLY A 9 -9.79 -7.70 -6.46
C GLY A 9 -9.78 -7.49 -4.94
N GLN A 10 -8.95 -8.24 -4.21
CA GLN A 10 -8.74 -8.04 -2.77
C GLN A 10 -8.17 -6.65 -2.46
N LEU A 11 -7.24 -6.15 -3.27
CA LEU A 11 -6.66 -4.81 -3.14
C LEU A 11 -7.73 -3.72 -3.32
N VAL A 12 -8.62 -3.86 -4.31
CA VAL A 12 -9.76 -2.95 -4.51
C VAL A 12 -10.68 -2.98 -3.29
N LEU A 13 -11.06 -4.16 -2.81
CA LEU A 13 -11.92 -4.30 -1.64
C LEU A 13 -11.29 -3.68 -0.38
N LEU A 14 -10.02 -4.01 -0.11
CA LEU A 14 -9.26 -3.42 0.99
C LEU A 14 -9.26 -1.90 0.90
N SER A 15 -8.96 -1.34 -0.27
CA SER A 15 -8.89 0.10 -0.50
C SER A 15 -10.23 0.79 -0.26
N LEU A 16 -11.32 0.26 -0.83
CA LEU A 16 -12.64 0.87 -0.70
C LEU A 16 -13.17 0.78 0.73
N ILE A 17 -13.04 -0.39 1.38
CA ILE A 17 -13.52 -0.59 2.75
C ILE A 17 -12.74 0.32 3.70
N THR A 18 -11.41 0.32 3.61
CA THR A 18 -10.58 1.09 4.54
C THR A 18 -10.67 2.59 4.27
N LEU A 19 -10.78 3.05 3.02
CA LEU A 19 -11.09 4.45 2.72
C LEU A 19 -12.44 4.86 3.33
N GLY A 20 -13.48 4.04 3.17
CA GLY A 20 -14.80 4.30 3.75
C GLY A 20 -14.76 4.39 5.27
N LEU A 21 -14.08 3.45 5.93
CA LEU A 21 -13.89 3.46 7.39
C LEU A 21 -13.08 4.67 7.87
N HIS A 22 -12.04 5.04 7.14
CA HIS A 22 -11.19 6.18 7.47
C HIS A 22 -11.94 7.51 7.30
N PHE A 23 -12.78 7.63 6.27
CA PHE A 23 -13.67 8.77 6.09
C PHE A 23 -14.74 8.83 7.18
N LEU A 24 -15.35 7.68 7.51
CA LEU A 24 -16.34 7.58 8.59
C LEU A 24 -15.75 7.99 9.94
N TYR A 25 -14.53 7.55 10.25
CA TYR A 25 -13.80 7.94 11.45
C TYR A 25 -13.65 9.46 11.54
N HIS A 26 -13.11 10.11 10.49
CA HIS A 26 -12.96 11.56 10.46
C HIS A 26 -14.30 12.32 10.48
N SER A 27 -15.37 11.73 9.95
CA SER A 27 -16.71 12.29 10.04
C SER A 27 -17.23 12.28 11.49
N ILE A 28 -16.96 11.23 12.25
CA ILE A 28 -17.40 11.09 13.65
C ILE A 28 -16.56 11.99 14.57
N THR A 29 -15.24 12.08 14.34
CA THR A 29 -14.34 12.94 15.11
C THR A 29 -14.38 14.41 14.72
N LYS A 30 -15.13 14.76 13.66
CA LYS A 30 -15.24 16.12 13.09
C LYS A 30 -13.89 16.66 12.56
N GLU A 31 -13.01 15.77 12.14
CA GLU A 31 -11.69 16.08 11.58
C GLU A 31 -11.71 16.28 10.06
N LEU A 32 -12.87 16.14 9.41
CA LEU A 32 -13.01 16.37 7.96
C LEU A 32 -12.44 17.71 7.47
N PRO A 33 -12.64 18.86 8.15
CA PRO A 33 -12.09 20.14 7.71
C PRO A 33 -10.55 20.21 7.71
N LEU A 34 -9.87 19.33 8.46
CA LEU A 34 -8.40 19.27 8.47
C LEU A 34 -7.84 18.79 7.13
N TRP A 35 -8.66 18.17 6.27
CA TRP A 35 -8.27 17.78 4.92
C TRP A 35 -8.27 18.92 3.90
N ASP A 36 -8.93 20.06 4.20
CA ASP A 36 -8.99 21.22 3.30
C ASP A 36 -7.66 21.97 3.25
N THR A 37 -6.89 21.91 4.34
CA THR A 37 -5.56 22.53 4.47
C THR A 37 -4.42 21.51 4.33
N ALA A 38 -4.74 20.22 4.21
CA ALA A 38 -3.75 19.16 4.08
C ALA A 38 -3.03 19.22 2.72
N HIS A 39 -1.76 18.83 2.69
CA HIS A 39 -0.96 18.80 1.46
C HIS A 39 -1.54 17.90 0.37
N MET A 40 -2.23 16.83 0.78
CA MET A 40 -2.89 15.88 -0.11
C MET A 40 -4.16 15.37 0.56
N GLN A 41 -5.25 15.29 -0.21
CA GLN A 41 -6.53 14.79 0.29
C GLN A 41 -6.46 13.29 0.56
N LEU A 42 -7.29 12.80 1.49
CA LEU A 42 -7.31 11.40 1.91
C LEU A 42 -7.42 10.43 0.72
N TRP A 43 -8.34 10.69 -0.22
CA TRP A 43 -8.53 9.82 -1.38
C TRP A 43 -7.31 9.76 -2.30
N GLN A 44 -6.52 10.84 -2.39
CA GLN A 44 -5.29 10.88 -3.20
C GLN A 44 -4.21 10.00 -2.59
N ILE A 45 -4.11 9.95 -1.26
CA ILE A 45 -3.19 9.05 -0.54
C ILE A 45 -3.57 7.59 -0.85
N TYR A 46 -4.86 7.24 -0.76
CA TYR A 46 -5.35 5.91 -1.10
C TYR A 46 -5.11 5.55 -2.56
N ALA A 47 -5.36 6.47 -3.49
CA ALA A 47 -5.12 6.27 -4.92
C ALA A 47 -3.62 6.01 -5.20
N LEU A 48 -2.73 6.78 -4.58
CA LEU A 48 -1.28 6.58 -4.68
C LEU A 48 -0.88 5.20 -4.17
N GLN A 49 -1.30 4.83 -2.95
CA GLN A 49 -0.94 3.51 -2.39
C GLN A 49 -1.53 2.36 -3.20
N PHE A 50 -2.77 2.51 -3.69
CA PHE A 50 -3.40 1.53 -4.56
C PHE A 50 -2.60 1.30 -5.83
N LEU A 51 -2.19 2.37 -6.53
CA LEU A 51 -1.40 2.25 -7.76
C LEU A 51 -0.04 1.58 -7.49
N LEU A 52 0.66 1.99 -6.42
CA LEU A 52 1.95 1.39 -6.06
C LEU A 52 1.80 -0.09 -5.67
N SER A 53 0.79 -0.44 -4.87
CA SER A 53 0.51 -1.83 -4.52
C SER A 53 0.05 -2.67 -5.71
N ALA A 54 -0.73 -2.11 -6.64
CA ALA A 54 -1.10 -2.81 -7.85
C ALA A 54 0.13 -3.16 -8.70
N LEU A 55 1.09 -2.24 -8.82
CA LEU A 55 2.38 -2.51 -9.47
C LEU A 55 3.16 -3.63 -8.75
N VAL A 56 3.22 -3.60 -7.42
CA VAL A 56 3.86 -4.67 -6.62
C VAL A 56 3.18 -6.01 -6.88
N VAL A 57 1.84 -6.08 -6.82
CA VAL A 57 1.07 -7.31 -7.09
C VAL A 57 1.37 -7.85 -8.48
N ILE A 58 1.36 -7.00 -9.50
CA ILE A 58 1.66 -7.40 -10.88
C ILE A 58 3.09 -7.95 -10.98
N ALA A 59 4.07 -7.25 -10.40
CA ALA A 59 5.47 -7.65 -10.42
C ALA A 59 5.70 -8.98 -9.70
N VAL A 60 5.19 -9.12 -8.47
CA VAL A 60 5.34 -10.32 -7.64
C VAL A 60 4.65 -11.52 -8.27
N VAL A 61 3.42 -11.38 -8.76
CA VAL A 61 2.72 -12.49 -9.41
C VAL A 61 3.38 -12.85 -10.75
N GLY A 62 3.83 -11.85 -11.52
CA GLY A 62 4.54 -12.06 -12.78
C GLY A 62 5.86 -12.82 -12.58
N ILE A 63 6.70 -12.36 -11.65
CA ILE A 63 8.00 -12.98 -11.34
C ILE A 63 7.85 -14.33 -10.64
N GLY A 64 6.83 -14.50 -9.79
CA GLY A 64 6.55 -15.80 -9.16
C GLY A 64 6.33 -16.92 -10.18
N HIS A 65 5.92 -16.57 -11.41
CA HIS A 65 5.79 -17.53 -12.51
C HIS A 65 7.08 -17.77 -13.31
N THR A 66 7.94 -16.76 -13.44
CA THR A 66 9.12 -16.83 -14.32
C THR A 66 10.41 -17.13 -13.56
N MET A 67 10.60 -16.57 -12.37
CA MET A 67 11.83 -16.65 -11.58
C MET A 67 11.53 -16.75 -10.07
N PRO A 68 10.92 -17.85 -9.60
CA PRO A 68 10.45 -17.96 -8.22
C PRO A 68 11.55 -17.90 -7.16
N ASN A 69 12.76 -18.37 -7.47
CA ASN A 69 13.92 -18.29 -6.58
C ASN A 69 14.30 -16.83 -6.24
N ASN A 70 13.93 -15.88 -7.10
CA ASN A 70 14.29 -14.45 -6.96
C ASN A 70 13.11 -13.59 -6.47
N LEU A 71 11.97 -14.20 -6.16
CA LEU A 71 10.73 -13.47 -5.85
C LEU A 71 10.88 -12.53 -4.65
N GLY A 72 11.55 -12.98 -3.59
CA GLY A 72 11.82 -12.14 -2.41
C GLY A 72 12.70 -10.93 -2.72
N PHE A 73 13.72 -11.11 -3.58
CA PHE A 73 14.60 -10.01 -4.01
C PHE A 73 13.84 -8.98 -4.87
N VAL A 74 13.00 -9.45 -5.80
CA VAL A 74 12.14 -8.56 -6.59
C VAL A 74 11.17 -7.78 -5.70
N PHE A 75 10.50 -8.45 -4.76
CA PHE A 75 9.62 -7.77 -3.81
C PHE A 75 10.37 -6.67 -3.05
N LEU A 76 11.57 -6.97 -2.54
CA LEU A 76 12.38 -5.99 -1.82
C LEU A 76 12.73 -4.78 -2.69
N GLY A 77 13.07 -4.99 -3.97
CA GLY A 77 13.33 -3.91 -4.93
C GLY A 77 12.12 -3.00 -5.15
N PHE A 78 10.94 -3.59 -5.39
CA PHE A 78 9.70 -2.83 -5.55
C PHE A 78 9.26 -2.12 -4.27
N LEU A 79 9.41 -2.77 -3.11
CA LEU A 79 9.14 -2.16 -1.81
C LEU A 79 10.06 -0.96 -1.56
N THR A 80 11.34 -1.07 -1.91
CA THR A 80 12.32 0.02 -1.78
C THR A 80 11.93 1.20 -2.66
N LEU A 81 11.56 0.94 -3.93
CA LEU A 81 11.08 1.98 -4.83
C LEU A 81 9.80 2.64 -4.30
N LYS A 82 8.85 1.84 -3.77
CA LYS A 82 7.63 2.35 -3.15
C LYS A 82 7.94 3.27 -1.97
N ILE A 83 8.87 2.88 -1.09
CA ILE A 83 9.32 3.73 0.03
C ILE A 83 9.95 5.03 -0.48
N ALA A 84 10.80 4.97 -1.50
CA ALA A 84 11.40 6.16 -2.10
C ALA A 84 10.36 7.13 -2.68
N VAL A 85 9.37 6.62 -3.42
CA VAL A 85 8.26 7.44 -3.95
C VAL A 85 7.48 8.09 -2.81
N ASN A 86 7.17 7.34 -1.75
CA ASN A 86 6.47 7.86 -0.57
C ASN A 86 7.28 8.95 0.14
N TYR A 87 8.59 8.76 0.31
CA TYR A 87 9.46 9.77 0.89
C TYR A 87 9.45 11.06 0.08
N LEU A 88 9.53 10.99 -1.25
CA LEU A 88 9.48 12.18 -2.10
C LEU A 88 8.15 12.93 -1.97
N MET A 89 7.03 12.21 -1.86
CA MET A 89 5.71 12.81 -1.63
C MET A 89 5.57 13.43 -0.24
N LEU A 90 6.20 12.84 0.78
CA LEU A 90 6.12 13.31 2.16
C LEU A 90 7.13 14.43 2.47
N ARG A 91 8.22 14.54 1.69
CA ARG A 91 9.33 15.49 1.90
C ARG A 91 8.88 16.94 2.14
N PRO A 92 7.91 17.53 1.40
CA PRO A 92 7.47 18.90 1.65
C PRO A 92 6.89 19.10 3.06
N VAL A 93 6.27 18.05 3.59
CA VAL A 93 5.56 18.07 4.88
C VAL A 93 6.49 17.66 6.04
N LEU A 94 7.55 16.90 5.78
CA LEU A 94 8.54 16.56 6.81
C LEU A 94 9.35 17.77 7.30
N ASN A 95 9.55 18.76 6.44
CA ASN A 95 10.40 19.93 6.74
C ASN A 95 9.66 21.08 7.45
N THR A 96 8.36 20.94 7.73
CA THR A 96 7.54 21.95 8.42
C THR A 96 7.35 21.59 9.89
N SER A 97 7.57 22.56 10.77
CA SER A 97 7.72 22.39 12.23
C SER A 97 6.41 22.41 13.02
N ASP A 98 5.29 22.85 12.47
CA ASP A 98 4.02 22.98 13.20
C ASP A 98 2.82 22.37 12.46
N GLU A 99 1.85 21.87 13.26
CA GLU A 99 0.49 21.37 12.92
C GLU A 99 0.33 20.26 11.85
N THR A 100 1.41 19.81 11.21
CA THR A 100 1.35 18.78 10.16
C THR A 100 1.27 17.34 10.68
N SER A 101 1.06 17.14 11.98
CA SER A 101 0.94 15.80 12.60
C SER A 101 -0.26 15.03 12.05
N PHE A 102 -1.40 15.69 11.85
CA PHE A 102 -2.61 15.09 11.28
C PHE A 102 -2.35 14.42 9.92
N PHE A 103 -1.78 15.16 8.97
CA PHE A 103 -1.47 14.61 7.65
C PHE A 103 -0.43 13.49 7.73
N LYS A 104 0.66 13.72 8.49
CA LYS A 104 1.76 12.75 8.63
C LYS A 104 1.27 11.39 9.16
N TYR A 105 0.43 11.39 10.20
CA TYR A 105 -0.09 10.15 10.78
C TYR A 105 -1.04 9.43 9.83
N ASN A 106 -1.99 10.16 9.23
CA ASN A 106 -2.93 9.55 8.29
C ASN A 106 -2.23 8.99 7.05
N PHE A 107 -1.22 9.69 6.52
CA PHE A 107 -0.39 9.19 5.43
C PHE A 107 0.33 7.88 5.80
N LEU A 108 0.97 7.85 6.98
CA LEU A 108 1.70 6.67 7.45
C LEU A 108 0.78 5.47 7.72
N ILE A 109 -0.41 5.70 8.29
CA ILE A 109 -1.41 4.65 8.53
C ILE A 109 -1.80 3.99 7.20
N VAL A 110 -2.11 4.79 6.18
CA VAL A 110 -2.48 4.26 4.85
C VAL A 110 -1.28 3.57 4.18
N PHE A 111 -0.08 4.14 4.29
CA PHE A 111 1.14 3.49 3.80
C PHE A 111 1.35 2.10 4.42
N PHE A 112 1.30 1.98 5.74
CA PHE A 112 1.50 0.71 6.43
C PHE A 112 0.41 -0.31 6.14
N LEU A 113 -0.84 0.12 6.03
CA LEU A 113 -1.95 -0.73 5.64
C LEU A 113 -1.70 -1.41 4.28
N PHE A 114 -1.29 -0.64 3.27
CA PHE A 114 -1.00 -1.17 1.93
C PHE A 114 0.32 -1.94 1.89
N MET A 115 1.33 -1.53 2.66
CA MET A 115 2.58 -2.30 2.81
C MET A 115 2.31 -3.69 3.41
N PHE A 116 1.44 -3.77 4.42
CA PHE A 116 1.03 -5.05 5.00
C PHE A 116 0.35 -5.94 3.96
N TYR A 117 -0.51 -5.36 3.12
CA TYR A 117 -1.11 -6.07 1.99
C TYR A 117 -0.07 -6.58 0.98
N ASP A 118 0.94 -5.76 0.64
CA ASP A 118 2.01 -6.16 -0.28
C ASP A 118 2.82 -7.35 0.26
N VAL A 119 3.12 -7.34 1.57
CA VAL A 119 3.79 -8.45 2.27
C VAL A 119 2.91 -9.69 2.25
N TYR A 120 1.61 -9.55 2.52
CA TYR A 120 0.65 -10.65 2.47
C TYR A 120 0.62 -11.32 1.09
N VAL A 121 0.50 -10.54 0.01
CA VAL A 121 0.49 -11.08 -1.37
C VAL A 121 1.79 -11.81 -1.66
N THR A 122 2.92 -11.19 -1.33
CA THR A 122 4.25 -11.78 -1.58
C THR A 122 4.42 -13.10 -0.83
N TYR A 123 4.04 -13.15 0.44
CA TYR A 123 4.05 -14.36 1.25
C TYR A 123 3.20 -15.48 0.62
N ARG A 124 1.99 -15.14 0.13
CA ARG A 124 1.10 -16.11 -0.52
C ARG A 124 1.69 -16.64 -1.83
N VAL A 125 2.29 -15.79 -2.67
CA VAL A 125 2.89 -16.21 -3.94
C VAL A 125 4.15 -17.05 -3.69
N LEU A 126 4.98 -16.70 -2.70
CA LEU A 126 6.13 -17.51 -2.29
C LEU A 126 5.71 -18.92 -1.87
N ASN A 127 4.71 -19.04 -0.99
CA ASN A 127 4.26 -20.34 -0.48
C ASN A 127 3.49 -21.18 -1.49
N GLN A 128 2.87 -20.54 -2.50
CA GLN A 128 2.27 -21.26 -3.63
C GLN A 128 3.34 -21.89 -4.53
N THR A 129 4.54 -21.31 -4.57
CA THR A 129 5.62 -21.78 -5.45
C THR A 129 6.51 -22.84 -4.78
N TYR A 130 6.63 -22.80 -3.45
CA TYR A 130 7.28 -23.84 -2.65
C TYR A 130 6.28 -24.49 -1.69
N PRO A 131 5.36 -25.35 -2.18
CA PRO A 131 4.52 -26.11 -1.28
C PRO A 131 5.42 -26.96 -0.37
N SER A 132 5.28 -26.77 0.94
CA SER A 132 5.94 -27.58 1.96
C SER A 132 5.82 -29.06 1.58
N LYS A 133 6.98 -29.73 1.47
CA LYS A 133 7.08 -31.13 1.06
C LYS A 133 6.65 -32.13 2.16
N ASN A 134 6.01 -31.66 3.22
CA ASN A 134 5.57 -32.50 4.33
C ASN A 134 4.06 -32.76 4.22
N LYS A 135 3.72 -33.79 3.46
CA LYS A 135 2.56 -34.66 3.72
C LYS A 135 3.04 -35.92 4.39
#